data_AF-A0A2E2D8G9-F1
#
_entry.id   AF-A0A2E2D8G9-F1
#
_cell.length_a   1.000
_cell.length_b   1.000
_cell.length_c   1.000
_cell.angle_alpha   90.00
_cell.angle_beta   90.00
_cell.angle_gamma   90.00
#
_symmetry.space_group_name_H-M   'P 1'
#
loop_
_entity.id
_entity.type
_entity.pdbx_description
1 polymer ?
#
loop_
_entity_poly.entity_id
_entity_poly.type
_entity_poly.pdbx_seq_one_letter_code
_entity_poly.pdbx_strand_id
1 'polypeptide(L)'
;MNKMIATIIFSFFSLPTFAAPVDIDLSGAASSTLIDADGASFSQTFTGQTASGAGISGSPTGPLSLTPSGTMSVAFWSPGCPGCDSGNSLLTPSSFQGPLSILFDFNADSFSWVMGGSVAGSNVTVDLFSNNGSLINTVLISMLEGYYKYSISGLGAFAGLTFRDNNDPAGVRYMDMSYNSVSEVPIPAAAFMFAPALLGFMGLRRRTKPAV
;
A
#
# COMPACT_ATOMS: atom_id res chain seq x y z
N MET A 1 -49.17 -30.52 24.42
CA MET A 1 -48.46 -29.26 24.70
C MET A 1 -47.26 -29.16 23.76
N ASN A 2 -47.38 -28.39 22.68
CA ASN A 2 -46.32 -28.23 21.68
C ASN A 2 -45.28 -27.24 22.22
N LYS A 3 -44.03 -27.70 22.40
CA LYS A 3 -42.91 -26.83 22.78
C LYS A 3 -42.37 -26.17 21.51
N MET A 4 -42.63 -24.89 21.33
CA MET A 4 -41.98 -24.09 20.29
C MET A 4 -40.49 -23.94 20.64
N ILE A 5 -39.60 -24.38 19.75
CA ILE A 5 -38.16 -24.13 19.84
C ILE A 5 -37.92 -22.80 19.13
N ALA A 6 -37.51 -21.78 19.90
CA ALA A 6 -37.08 -20.50 19.36
C ALA A 6 -35.61 -20.62 18.90
N THR A 7 -35.40 -20.66 17.58
CA THR A 7 -34.06 -20.56 16.99
C THR A 7 -33.65 -19.10 16.97
N ILE A 8 -32.67 -18.73 17.80
CA ILE A 8 -32.02 -17.42 17.73
C ILE A 8 -30.95 -17.48 16.65
N ILE A 9 -31.18 -16.82 15.52
CA ILE A 9 -30.21 -16.64 14.44
C ILE A 9 -29.39 -15.38 14.79
N PHE A 10 -28.12 -15.55 15.15
CA PHE A 10 -27.17 -14.44 15.22
C PHE A 10 -26.68 -14.11 13.81
N SER A 11 -27.27 -13.10 13.18
CA SER A 11 -26.74 -12.48 11.98
C SER A 11 -25.56 -11.58 12.38
N PHE A 12 -24.33 -12.03 12.10
CA PHE A 12 -23.15 -11.18 12.17
C PHE A 12 -23.21 -10.17 11.02
N PHE A 13 -23.63 -8.95 11.31
CA PHE A 13 -23.38 -7.83 10.41
C PHE A 13 -21.88 -7.51 10.47
N SER A 14 -21.10 -7.92 9.47
CA SER A 14 -19.80 -7.30 9.24
C SER A 14 -20.09 -5.86 8.80
N LEU A 15 -19.72 -4.89 9.63
CA LEU A 15 -19.70 -3.51 9.17
C LEU A 15 -18.72 -3.44 7.99
N PRO A 16 -19.07 -2.76 6.88
CA PRO A 16 -18.11 -2.49 5.85
C PRO A 16 -16.96 -1.70 6.48
N THR A 17 -15.74 -2.20 6.34
CA THR A 17 -14.53 -1.42 6.61
C THR A 17 -14.54 -0.24 5.67
N PHE A 18 -14.78 0.96 6.19
CA PHE A 18 -14.70 2.17 5.39
C PHE A 18 -13.23 2.41 5.07
N ALA A 19 -12.89 2.32 3.78
CA ALA A 19 -11.63 2.83 3.30
C ALA A 19 -11.69 4.36 3.33
N ALA A 20 -10.71 5.01 3.93
CA ALA A 20 -10.66 6.48 4.03
C ALA A 20 -9.56 7.03 3.11
N PRO A 21 -9.85 8.04 2.28
CA PRO A 21 -8.83 8.67 1.46
C PRO A 21 -7.81 9.37 2.38
N VAL A 22 -6.54 9.12 2.10
CA VAL A 22 -5.38 9.74 2.73
C VAL A 22 -4.62 10.48 1.65
N ASP A 23 -4.56 11.80 1.77
CA ASP A 23 -3.71 12.64 0.93
C ASP A 23 -2.31 12.70 1.56
N ILE A 24 -1.29 12.50 0.73
CA ILE A 24 0.10 12.58 1.18
C ILE A 24 0.55 14.03 1.10
N ASP A 25 0.89 14.63 2.26
CA ASP A 25 1.31 16.02 2.32
C ASP A 25 2.83 16.18 2.36
N LEU A 26 3.39 16.64 1.23
CA LEU A 26 4.81 16.97 1.11
C LEU A 26 5.15 18.43 1.51
N SER A 27 4.20 19.23 2.00
CA SER A 27 4.38 20.67 2.25
C SER A 27 5.49 20.97 3.27
N GLY A 28 5.67 20.11 4.28
CA GLY A 28 6.74 20.18 5.28
C GLY A 28 8.00 19.38 4.94
N ALA A 29 7.99 18.63 3.83
CA ALA A 29 9.08 17.72 3.48
C ALA A 29 10.31 18.47 2.94
N ALA A 30 11.50 17.96 3.27
CA ALA A 30 12.77 18.45 2.77
C ALA A 30 13.50 17.38 1.94
N SER A 31 14.36 17.82 1.01
CA SER A 31 15.20 16.92 0.22
C SER A 31 16.12 16.10 1.13
N SER A 32 16.08 14.77 1.02
CA SER A 32 16.78 13.85 1.92
C SER A 32 16.92 12.46 1.27
N THR A 33 17.71 11.58 1.90
CA THR A 33 17.83 10.16 1.52
C THR A 33 16.69 9.29 2.08
N LEU A 34 16.01 9.80 3.12
CA LEU A 34 14.77 9.29 3.67
C LEU A 34 13.90 10.50 3.98
N ILE A 35 12.71 10.55 3.40
CA ILE A 35 11.74 11.64 3.59
C ILE A 35 10.57 11.04 4.35
N ASP A 36 10.24 11.68 5.47
CA ASP A 36 9.04 11.37 6.24
C ASP A 36 8.06 12.52 6.04
N ALA A 37 6.82 12.18 5.70
CA ALA A 37 5.76 13.11 5.38
C ALA A 37 4.42 12.55 5.88
N ASP A 38 3.44 13.42 6.07
CA ASP A 38 2.13 12.98 6.54
C ASP A 38 1.51 12.04 5.50
N GLY A 39 1.18 10.81 5.91
CA GLY A 39 0.55 9.78 5.10
C GLY A 39 1.51 8.73 4.54
N ALA A 40 2.80 9.05 4.35
CA ALA A 40 3.80 8.11 3.85
C ALA A 40 5.25 8.58 4.04
N SER A 41 6.15 7.60 4.09
CA SER A 41 7.60 7.81 3.99
C SER A 41 8.16 7.38 2.63
N PHE A 42 9.31 7.94 2.24
CA PHE A 42 9.95 7.74 0.93
C PHE A 42 11.44 7.46 1.04
N SER A 43 11.94 6.57 0.19
CA SER A 43 13.38 6.41 -0.11
C SER A 43 13.55 5.83 -1.52
N GLN A 44 14.77 5.62 -2.00
CA GLN A 44 14.94 4.89 -3.27
C GLN A 44 14.65 3.39 -3.15
N THR A 45 14.77 2.81 -1.94
CA THR A 45 14.67 1.37 -1.72
C THR A 45 14.07 0.99 -0.37
N PHE A 46 13.48 -0.20 -0.31
CA PHE A 46 13.23 -0.90 0.95
C PHE A 46 14.49 -1.63 1.44
N THR A 47 14.53 -1.94 2.73
CA THR A 47 15.57 -2.76 3.35
C THR A 47 15.67 -4.14 2.67
N GLY A 48 16.87 -4.53 2.25
CA GLY A 48 17.12 -5.74 1.47
C GLY A 48 17.18 -5.53 -0.04
N GLN A 49 16.92 -4.31 -0.51
CA GLN A 49 17.08 -3.91 -1.90
C GLN A 49 18.30 -3.00 -2.10
N THR A 50 18.73 -2.87 -3.35
CA THR A 50 19.79 -1.94 -3.75
C THR A 50 19.45 -1.31 -5.09
N ALA A 51 19.47 0.03 -5.15
CA ALA A 51 19.22 0.80 -6.36
C ALA A 51 20.49 0.92 -7.22
N SER A 52 20.34 0.80 -8.54
CA SER A 52 21.38 1.07 -9.51
C SER A 52 20.78 1.61 -10.81
N GLY A 53 21.13 2.85 -11.18
CA GLY A 53 20.46 3.54 -12.27
C GLY A 53 18.96 3.64 -12.01
N ALA A 54 18.15 3.18 -12.97
CA ALA A 54 16.70 3.11 -12.83
C ALA A 54 16.21 1.82 -12.14
N GLY A 55 17.07 0.81 -11.99
CA GLY A 55 16.70 -0.52 -11.54
C GLY A 55 16.90 -0.76 -10.05
N ILE A 56 16.33 -1.88 -9.59
CA ILE A 56 16.53 -2.42 -8.25
C ILE A 56 16.96 -3.88 -8.34
N SER A 57 17.84 -4.27 -7.42
CA SER A 57 18.19 -5.66 -7.15
C SER A 57 17.89 -6.01 -5.70
N GLY A 58 17.78 -7.32 -5.40
CA GLY A 58 17.42 -7.80 -4.07
C GLY A 58 15.91 -7.88 -3.85
N SER A 59 15.50 -8.12 -2.61
CA SER A 59 14.09 -8.24 -2.23
C SER A 59 13.90 -7.68 -0.83
N PRO A 60 12.75 -7.06 -0.52
CA PRO A 60 12.52 -6.52 0.80
C PRO A 60 12.60 -7.60 1.87
N THR A 61 13.20 -7.26 3.01
CA THR A 61 13.14 -8.08 4.23
C THR A 61 11.89 -7.74 5.04
N GLY A 62 11.35 -8.70 5.78
CA GLY A 62 10.24 -8.46 6.71
C GLY A 62 10.72 -8.01 8.09
N PRO A 63 10.08 -7.03 8.74
CA PRO A 63 8.96 -6.21 8.25
C PRO A 63 9.39 -5.20 7.17
N LEU A 64 8.46 -4.86 6.27
CA LEU A 64 8.69 -3.88 5.21
C LEU A 64 9.12 -2.54 5.83
N SER A 65 10.28 -2.06 5.43
CA SER A 65 10.90 -0.84 5.97
C SER A 65 11.77 -0.18 4.92
N LEU A 66 11.90 1.14 4.96
CA LEU A 66 12.74 1.90 4.04
C LEU A 66 14.20 1.89 4.49
N THR A 67 15.13 1.92 3.53
CA THR A 67 16.56 2.12 3.79
C THR A 67 17.00 3.46 3.19
N PRO A 68 17.53 4.40 4.01
CA PRO A 68 18.02 5.69 3.50
C PRO A 68 19.02 5.48 2.36
N SER A 69 18.66 5.91 1.15
CA SER A 69 19.47 5.62 -0.05
C SER A 69 19.26 6.67 -1.13
N GLY A 70 20.35 7.36 -1.49
CA GLY A 70 20.42 8.45 -2.46
C GLY A 70 19.44 9.61 -2.24
N THR A 71 19.88 10.82 -2.57
CA THR A 71 19.16 12.02 -2.17
C THR A 71 18.01 12.31 -3.14
N MET A 72 16.78 12.14 -2.68
CA MET A 72 15.61 12.62 -3.41
C MET A 72 15.45 14.11 -3.18
N SER A 73 15.04 14.83 -4.22
CA SER A 73 14.76 16.26 -4.12
C SER A 73 13.26 16.49 -3.96
N VAL A 74 12.90 17.34 -3.00
CA VAL A 74 11.57 17.92 -2.85
C VAL A 74 11.57 19.28 -3.52
N ALA A 75 10.66 19.48 -4.48
CA ALA A 75 10.53 20.75 -5.18
C ALA A 75 9.07 21.06 -5.52
N PHE A 76 8.69 22.33 -5.49
CA PHE A 76 7.38 22.76 -5.96
C PHE A 76 7.27 22.60 -7.49
N TRP A 77 6.10 22.18 -7.96
CA TRP A 77 5.77 22.09 -9.37
C TRP A 77 4.29 22.33 -9.64
N SER A 78 3.98 22.80 -10.84
CA SER A 78 2.61 22.85 -11.36
C SER A 78 2.53 21.96 -12.59
N PRO A 79 1.82 20.82 -12.55
CA PRO A 79 1.83 19.84 -13.64
C PRO A 79 0.98 20.29 -14.84
N GLY A 80 0.07 21.24 -14.66
CA GLY A 80 -0.76 21.80 -15.74
C GLY A 80 -1.75 20.81 -16.37
N CYS A 81 -1.85 19.58 -15.87
CA CYS A 81 -2.81 18.61 -16.36
C CYS A 81 -4.21 18.80 -15.75
N PRO A 82 -5.29 18.49 -16.49
CA PRO A 82 -6.65 18.60 -15.96
C PRO A 82 -6.86 17.73 -14.72
N GLY A 83 -7.32 18.33 -13.63
CA GLY A 83 -7.58 17.62 -12.37
C GLY A 83 -6.34 17.25 -11.56
N CYS A 84 -5.19 17.85 -11.88
CA CYS A 84 -3.95 17.69 -11.16
C CYS A 84 -3.66 18.93 -10.30
N ASP A 85 -3.28 18.73 -9.05
CA ASP A 85 -2.97 19.82 -8.14
C ASP A 85 -1.49 20.24 -8.20
N SER A 86 -1.24 21.52 -7.97
CA SER A 86 0.12 22.05 -7.84
C SER A 86 0.61 21.87 -6.40
N GLY A 87 1.88 21.54 -6.22
CA GLY A 87 2.40 21.27 -4.88
C GLY A 87 3.84 20.81 -4.89
N ASN A 88 4.31 20.41 -3.71
CA ASN A 88 5.60 19.76 -3.57
C ASN A 88 5.58 18.39 -4.25
N SER A 89 6.72 18.04 -4.83
CA SER A 89 6.89 16.85 -5.65
C SER A 89 8.24 16.21 -5.36
N LEU A 90 8.35 14.93 -5.67
CA LEU A 90 9.55 14.13 -5.50
C LEU A 90 10.25 13.92 -6.83
N LEU A 91 11.56 14.13 -6.82
CA LEU A 91 12.48 13.89 -7.92
C LEU A 91 13.53 12.88 -7.44
N THR A 92 13.63 11.75 -8.13
CA THR A 92 14.58 10.69 -7.76
C THR A 92 16.00 11.01 -8.26
N PRO A 93 17.04 10.38 -7.69
CA PRO A 93 18.40 10.49 -8.22
C PRO A 93 18.53 10.01 -9.68
N SER A 94 19.74 10.12 -10.23
CA SER A 94 20.07 9.60 -11.57
C SER A 94 19.23 10.23 -12.68
N SER A 95 19.22 11.57 -12.75
CA SER A 95 18.42 12.34 -13.73
C SER A 95 16.92 12.00 -13.67
N PHE A 96 16.40 11.84 -12.45
CA PHE A 96 14.98 11.53 -12.18
C PHE A 96 14.51 10.18 -12.75
N GLN A 97 15.45 9.29 -13.07
CA GLN A 97 15.16 7.91 -13.49
C GLN A 97 15.33 6.90 -12.36
N GLY A 98 15.95 7.30 -11.25
CA GLY A 98 16.14 6.44 -10.10
C GLY A 98 14.83 5.89 -9.52
N PRO A 99 14.87 4.76 -8.82
CA PRO A 99 13.68 4.19 -8.22
C PRO A 99 13.14 5.05 -7.07
N LEU A 100 11.85 4.86 -6.75
CA LEU A 100 11.17 5.47 -5.62
C LEU A 100 10.37 4.40 -4.89
N SER A 101 10.75 4.11 -3.64
CA SER A 101 9.97 3.30 -2.71
C SER A 101 9.14 4.19 -1.79
N ILE A 102 7.87 3.82 -1.62
CA ILE A 102 6.91 4.50 -0.75
C ILE A 102 6.42 3.50 0.29
N LEU A 103 6.51 3.85 1.58
CA LEU A 103 5.90 3.13 2.68
C LEU A 103 4.72 3.94 3.19
N PHE A 104 3.51 3.38 3.16
CA PHE A 104 2.33 4.08 3.64
C PHE A 104 2.18 3.93 5.16
N ASP A 105 1.61 4.95 5.80
CA ASP A 105 1.30 4.90 7.24
C ASP A 105 0.23 3.87 7.56
N PHE A 106 -0.65 3.60 6.60
CA PHE A 106 -1.67 2.55 6.64
C PHE A 106 -1.65 1.75 5.34
N ASN A 107 -2.01 0.47 5.40
CA ASN A 107 -2.19 -0.32 4.19
C ASN A 107 -3.18 0.38 3.24
N ALA A 108 -2.88 0.38 1.96
CA ALA A 108 -3.68 0.94 0.89
C ALA A 108 -4.39 -0.15 0.08
N ASP A 109 -5.60 0.09 -0.41
CA ASP A 109 -6.24 -0.75 -1.45
C ASP A 109 -6.12 -0.16 -2.86
N SER A 110 -5.72 1.10 -2.93
CA SER A 110 -5.58 1.89 -4.14
C SER A 110 -4.62 3.03 -3.91
N PHE A 111 -3.90 3.43 -4.95
CA PHE A 111 -2.97 4.55 -4.90
C PHE A 111 -3.14 5.36 -6.19
N SER A 112 -3.27 6.67 -6.07
CA SER A 112 -3.36 7.63 -7.16
C SER A 112 -2.24 8.63 -7.04
N TRP A 113 -1.67 9.02 -8.17
CA TRP A 113 -0.60 10.01 -8.20
C TRP A 113 -0.55 10.69 -9.56
N VAL A 114 0.05 11.87 -9.59
CA VAL A 114 0.45 12.54 -10.82
C VAL A 114 1.92 12.24 -11.08
N MET A 115 2.21 11.82 -12.31
CA MET A 115 3.58 11.77 -12.80
C MET A 115 3.66 12.22 -14.25
N GLY A 116 4.84 12.68 -14.63
CA GLY A 116 5.10 13.15 -15.98
C GLY A 116 6.45 13.82 -16.12
N GLY A 117 6.68 14.28 -17.34
CA GLY A 117 7.99 14.75 -17.81
C GLY A 117 8.44 14.12 -19.13
N SER A 118 7.57 13.39 -19.84
CA SER A 118 8.01 12.22 -20.61
C SER A 118 7.59 12.17 -22.07
N VAL A 119 8.39 11.46 -22.86
CA VAL A 119 8.09 11.00 -24.22
C VAL A 119 6.99 9.93 -24.17
N ALA A 120 5.98 10.01 -25.04
CA ALA A 120 4.93 9.01 -25.12
C ALA A 120 5.51 7.60 -25.38
N GLY A 121 5.07 6.60 -24.61
CA GLY A 121 5.50 5.21 -24.75
C GLY A 121 6.68 4.80 -23.86
N SER A 122 7.26 5.72 -23.09
CA SER A 122 8.11 5.38 -21.95
C SER A 122 7.30 4.63 -20.89
N ASN A 123 7.97 3.85 -20.04
CA ASN A 123 7.34 2.99 -19.05
C ASN A 123 8.01 3.14 -17.69
N VAL A 124 7.23 2.93 -16.63
CA VAL A 124 7.69 2.73 -15.26
C VAL A 124 7.06 1.46 -14.71
N THR A 125 7.85 0.64 -14.02
CA THR A 125 7.36 -0.57 -13.34
C THR A 125 7.06 -0.24 -11.88
N VAL A 126 5.92 -0.71 -11.38
CA VAL A 126 5.49 -0.53 -9.99
C VAL A 126 5.34 -1.89 -9.33
N ASP A 127 6.16 -2.18 -8.33
CA ASP A 127 6.00 -3.34 -7.47
C ASP A 127 5.19 -2.97 -6.23
N LEU A 128 4.26 -3.83 -5.83
CA LEU A 128 3.42 -3.66 -4.64
C LEU A 128 3.84 -4.68 -3.58
N PHE A 129 4.01 -4.25 -2.34
CA PHE A 129 4.50 -5.09 -1.26
C PHE A 129 3.52 -5.15 -0.09
N SER A 130 3.46 -6.31 0.55
CA SER A 130 2.74 -6.49 1.82
C SER A 130 3.62 -6.10 3.02
N ASN A 131 3.01 -6.02 4.21
CA ASN A 131 3.69 -5.68 5.47
C ASN A 131 4.91 -6.55 5.80
N ASN A 132 4.95 -7.80 5.33
CA ASN A 132 6.07 -8.71 5.59
C ASN A 132 7.20 -8.60 4.54
N GLY A 133 7.10 -7.69 3.57
CA GLY A 133 8.07 -7.53 2.49
C GLY A 133 7.81 -8.38 1.26
N SER A 134 6.82 -9.28 1.27
CA SER A 134 6.46 -10.09 0.10
C SER A 134 5.90 -9.22 -1.01
N LEU A 135 6.33 -9.49 -2.23
CA LEU A 135 5.74 -8.96 -3.45
C LEU A 135 4.30 -9.49 -3.59
N ILE A 136 3.35 -8.58 -3.80
CA ILE A 136 1.94 -8.88 -4.06
C ILE A 136 1.71 -8.90 -5.57
N ASN A 137 2.16 -7.85 -6.27
CA ASN A 137 1.95 -7.69 -7.70
C ASN A 137 2.99 -6.74 -8.31
N THR A 138 3.12 -6.80 -9.63
CA THR A 138 3.93 -5.89 -10.44
C THR A 138 3.07 -5.32 -11.57
N VAL A 139 3.02 -4.00 -11.69
CA VAL A 139 2.25 -3.28 -12.69
C VAL A 139 3.20 -2.53 -13.60
N LEU A 140 3.04 -2.66 -14.92
CA LEU A 140 3.74 -1.84 -15.89
C LEU A 140 2.85 -0.67 -16.31
N ILE A 141 3.36 0.55 -16.18
CA ILE A 141 2.63 1.77 -16.51
C ILE A 141 3.26 2.39 -17.73
N SER A 142 2.48 2.46 -18.82
CA SER A 142 2.88 3.17 -20.03
C SER A 142 2.50 4.64 -19.93
N MET A 143 3.49 5.49 -20.15
CA MET A 143 3.39 6.93 -19.98
C MET A 143 2.85 7.61 -21.23
N LEU A 144 2.00 8.61 -20.99
CA LEU A 144 1.52 9.54 -21.99
C LEU A 144 2.42 10.78 -22.06
N GLU A 145 2.32 11.56 -23.15
CA GLU A 145 3.10 12.78 -23.33
C GLU A 145 2.65 13.91 -22.40
N GLY A 146 3.52 14.30 -21.46
CA GLY A 146 3.24 15.33 -20.46
C GLY A 146 3.00 14.76 -19.06
N TYR A 147 2.23 15.49 -18.24
CA TYR A 147 1.82 15.06 -16.90
C TYR A 147 0.41 14.49 -16.92
N TYR A 148 0.21 13.37 -16.23
CA TYR A 148 -1.10 12.73 -16.08
C TYR A 148 -1.28 12.15 -14.69
N LYS A 149 -2.54 12.00 -14.31
CA LYS A 149 -2.94 11.26 -13.11
C LYS A 149 -3.08 9.78 -13.45
N TYR A 150 -2.37 8.95 -12.69
CA TYR A 150 -2.40 7.50 -12.77
C TYR A 150 -3.01 6.94 -11.49
N SER A 151 -3.52 5.71 -11.56
CA SER A 151 -3.99 5.00 -10.38
C SER A 151 -3.80 3.50 -10.52
N ILE A 152 -3.59 2.84 -9.38
CA ILE A 152 -3.63 1.40 -9.22
C ILE A 152 -4.70 1.07 -8.18
N SER A 153 -5.52 0.06 -8.46
CA SER A 153 -6.59 -0.40 -7.56
C SER A 153 -6.98 -1.84 -7.89
N GLY A 154 -7.66 -2.52 -6.97
CA GLY A 154 -8.18 -3.87 -7.20
C GLY A 154 -7.13 -4.98 -7.17
N LEU A 155 -5.95 -4.73 -6.60
CA LEU A 155 -4.82 -5.67 -6.52
C LEU A 155 -4.65 -6.31 -5.14
N GLY A 156 -5.59 -6.07 -4.22
CA GLY A 156 -5.48 -6.40 -2.80
C GLY A 156 -4.86 -5.26 -1.98
N ALA A 157 -4.80 -5.44 -0.67
CA ALA A 157 -4.20 -4.45 0.24
C ALA A 157 -2.67 -4.55 0.21
N PHE A 158 -1.99 -3.41 0.14
CA PHE A 158 -0.53 -3.30 0.10
C PHE A 158 -0.04 -2.25 1.10
N ALA A 159 1.14 -2.49 1.68
CA ALA A 159 1.75 -1.62 2.68
C ALA A 159 2.72 -0.59 2.07
N GLY A 160 3.25 -0.89 0.89
CA GLY A 160 4.15 -0.01 0.19
C GLY A 160 4.28 -0.41 -1.27
N LEU A 161 4.95 0.45 -2.02
CA LEU A 161 5.20 0.25 -3.44
C LEU A 161 6.61 0.70 -3.82
N THR A 162 7.07 0.29 -4.99
CA THR A 162 8.31 0.81 -5.56
C THR A 162 8.18 1.02 -7.06
N PHE A 163 8.41 2.26 -7.48
CA PHE A 163 8.65 2.62 -8.86
C PHE A 163 10.09 2.27 -9.24
N ARG A 164 10.28 1.55 -10.34
CA ARG A 164 11.61 1.20 -10.90
C ARG A 164 11.55 1.06 -12.41
N ASP A 165 12.72 0.90 -12.99
CA ASP A 165 12.94 0.70 -14.42
C ASP A 165 12.26 1.79 -15.26
N ASN A 166 12.27 3.02 -14.76
CA ASN A 166 11.89 4.19 -15.53
C ASN A 166 12.85 4.33 -16.72
N ASN A 167 12.32 4.21 -17.93
CA ASN A 167 13.09 4.34 -19.16
C ASN A 167 12.88 5.68 -19.88
N ASP A 168 12.20 6.63 -19.26
CA ASP A 168 12.03 7.96 -19.80
C ASP A 168 13.35 8.76 -19.76
N PRO A 169 13.88 9.22 -20.91
CA PRO A 169 15.14 9.96 -20.94
C PRO A 169 15.12 11.29 -20.17
N ALA A 170 13.94 11.89 -19.98
CA ALA A 170 13.78 13.11 -19.19
C ALA A 170 13.61 12.84 -17.68
N GLY A 171 13.40 11.57 -17.31
CA GLY A 171 13.04 11.17 -15.97
C GLY A 171 11.65 11.63 -15.56
N VAL A 172 11.23 11.21 -14.37
CA VAL A 172 9.87 11.44 -13.89
C VAL A 172 9.85 12.18 -12.56
N ARG A 173 8.80 12.97 -12.39
CA ARG A 173 8.45 13.64 -11.15
C ARG A 173 7.18 13.01 -10.58
N TYR A 174 7.14 12.76 -9.27
CA TYR A 174 5.98 12.19 -8.58
C TYR A 174 5.33 13.26 -7.68
N MET A 175 4.01 13.44 -7.75
CA MET A 175 3.28 14.44 -6.98
C MET A 175 1.79 14.12 -6.89
N ASP A 176 1.02 14.95 -6.17
CA ASP A 176 -0.45 14.81 -6.00
C ASP A 176 -0.83 13.36 -5.68
N MET A 177 -0.21 12.83 -4.62
CA MET A 177 -0.30 11.43 -4.25
C MET A 177 -1.36 11.24 -3.17
N SER A 178 -2.21 10.23 -3.34
CA SER A 178 -3.20 9.82 -2.35
C SER A 178 -3.52 8.35 -2.44
N TYR A 179 -4.02 7.77 -1.36
CA TYR A 179 -4.46 6.37 -1.32
C TYR A 179 -5.72 6.22 -0.49
N ASN A 180 -6.47 5.14 -0.71
CA ASN A 180 -7.52 4.77 0.24
C ASN A 180 -6.95 3.78 1.25
N SER A 181 -6.89 4.21 2.51
CA SER A 181 -6.43 3.39 3.62
C SER A 181 -7.42 2.29 3.93
N VAL A 182 -6.94 1.08 4.23
CA VAL A 182 -7.75 -0.02 4.76
C VAL A 182 -7.43 -0.23 6.23
N SER A 183 -8.47 -0.18 7.06
CA SER A 183 -8.34 -0.57 8.46
C SER A 183 -8.15 -2.08 8.54
N GLU A 184 -7.02 -2.52 9.09
CA GLU A 184 -6.88 -3.90 9.56
C GLU A 184 -7.86 -4.07 10.74
N VAL A 185 -9.04 -4.64 10.48
CA VAL A 185 -9.96 -4.97 11.57
C VAL A 185 -9.26 -6.04 12.42
N PRO A 186 -8.99 -5.79 13.71
CA PRO A 186 -8.52 -6.83 14.59
C PRO A 186 -9.55 -7.95 14.53
N ILE A 187 -9.12 -9.18 14.20
CA ILE A 187 -9.99 -10.36 14.23
C ILE A 187 -10.75 -10.30 15.56
N PRO A 188 -12.10 -10.19 15.55
CA PRO A 188 -12.82 -9.92 16.78
C PRO A 188 -12.45 -10.96 17.83
N ALA A 189 -12.15 -10.53 19.05
CA ALA A 189 -11.87 -11.43 20.18
C ALA A 189 -12.96 -12.51 20.35
N ALA A 190 -14.16 -12.25 19.81
CA ALA A 190 -15.23 -13.23 19.67
C ALA A 190 -14.80 -14.54 18.96
N ALA A 191 -13.97 -14.49 17.91
CA ALA A 191 -13.43 -15.70 17.27
C ALA A 191 -12.64 -16.58 18.25
N PHE A 192 -11.92 -15.95 19.20
CA PHE A 192 -11.23 -16.64 20.29
C PHE A 192 -12.16 -17.03 21.45
N MET A 193 -13.30 -16.36 21.64
CA MET A 193 -14.32 -16.75 22.62
C MET A 193 -15.21 -17.91 22.14
N PHE A 194 -15.28 -18.17 20.84
CA PHE A 194 -16.02 -19.33 20.30
C PHE A 194 -15.24 -20.64 20.37
N ALA A 195 -13.91 -20.61 20.40
CA ALA A 195 -13.09 -21.82 20.48
C ALA A 195 -13.28 -22.60 21.81
N PRO A 196 -13.31 -21.97 23.01
CA PRO A 196 -13.61 -22.65 24.25
C PRO A 196 -15.08 -23.12 24.33
N ALA A 197 -16.01 -22.34 23.78
CA ALA A 197 -17.43 -22.68 23.79
C ALA A 197 -17.73 -23.93 22.94
N LEU A 198 -17.15 -24.04 21.73
CA LEU A 198 -17.27 -25.25 20.90
C LEU A 198 -16.67 -26.49 21.57
N LEU A 199 -15.51 -26.34 22.21
CA LEU A 199 -14.87 -27.42 22.98
C LEU A 199 -15.73 -27.84 24.19
N GLY A 200 -16.37 -26.90 24.88
CA GLY A 200 -17.32 -27.15 25.95
C GLY A 200 -18.56 -27.93 25.49
N PHE A 201 -19.07 -27.67 24.28
CA PHE A 201 -20.18 -28.43 23.69
C PHE A 201 -19.77 -29.83 23.19
N MET A 202 -18.54 -30.02 22.70
CA MET A 202 -18.03 -31.35 22.32
C MET A 202 -17.66 -32.24 23.52
N GLY A 203 -17.38 -31.65 24.69
CA GLY A 203 -17.09 -32.37 25.94
C GLY A 203 -18.32 -32.97 26.65
N LEU A 204 -19.54 -32.56 26.27
CA LEU A 204 -20.79 -33.01 26.89
C LEU A 204 -21.39 -34.30 26.27
N ARG A 205 -20.58 -35.13 25.59
CA ARG A 205 -20.99 -36.51 25.25
C ARG A 205 -21.16 -37.32 26.55
N ARG A 206 -22.37 -37.24 27.10
CA ARG A 206 -22.86 -38.02 28.24
C ARG A 206 -22.61 -39.51 27.95
N ARG A 207 -21.68 -40.12 28.69
CA ARG A 207 -21.58 -41.57 28.77
C ARG A 207 -22.89 -42.09 29.37
N THR A 208 -23.78 -42.65 28.57
CA THR A 208 -24.87 -43.49 29.07
C THR A 208 -24.28 -44.83 29.47
N LYS A 209 -24.22 -45.08 30.77
CA LYS A 209 -23.91 -46.39 31.34
C LYS A 209 -25.14 -47.28 31.15
N PRO A 210 -25.11 -48.41 30.42
CA PRO A 210 -26.14 -49.41 30.58
C PRO A 210 -25.92 -50.10 31.93
N ALA A 211 -27.02 -50.23 32.67
CA ALA A 211 -27.07 -50.99 33.91
C ALA A 211 -26.89 -52.49 33.65
N VAL A 212 -26.43 -53.16 34.70
CA VAL A 212 -26.22 -54.61 34.94
C VAL A 212 -26.90 -55.56 33.96
#